data_AF-A0A8J3NHT2-F1
#
_entry.id   AF-A0A8J3NHT2-F1
#
_cell.length_a   1.000
_cell.length_b   1.000
_cell.length_c   1.000
_cell.angle_alpha   90.00
_cell.angle_beta   90.00
_cell.angle_gamma   90.00
#
_symmetry.space_group_name_H-M   'P 1'
#
loop_
_entity.id
_entity.type
_entity.pdbx_description
1 polymer ?
#
loop_
_entity_poly.entity_id
_entity_poly.type
_entity_poly.pdbx_seq_one_letter_code
_entity_poly.pdbx_strand_id
1 'polypeptide(L)'
;MATSANRLDRYPVDEHGNLEHYPSSVHTWQGRVVDNGQLWSAGNEPFAAELTFVDGRRGRSAAVFEWRDAAGRVYPMFMTDLLDVLHHKVVERGVVRGVWQVRKRGQNYGLALAPGELPA
;
A
#
# COMPACT_ATOMS: atom_id res chain seq x y z
N MET A 1 20.16 -4.32 3.25
CA MET A 1 19.52 -5.20 4.25
C MET A 1 18.69 -6.20 3.48
N ALA A 2 18.81 -7.49 3.75
CA ALA A 2 18.09 -8.52 3.01
C ALA A 2 16.57 -8.28 3.09
N THR A 3 15.95 -8.08 1.93
CA THR A 3 14.51 -7.93 1.76
C THR A 3 13.86 -9.29 2.05
N SER A 4 13.32 -9.44 3.27
CA SER A 4 12.41 -10.53 3.59
C SER A 4 11.32 -10.59 2.51
N ALA A 5 11.17 -11.73 1.84
CA ALA A 5 10.10 -11.95 0.87
C ALA A 5 8.76 -11.58 1.50
N ASN A 6 8.00 -10.73 0.83
CA ASN A 6 6.69 -10.28 1.28
C ASN A 6 5.69 -11.45 1.23
N ARG A 7 5.50 -12.18 2.34
CA ARG A 7 4.59 -13.34 2.47
C ARG A 7 3.13 -12.93 2.73
N LEU A 8 2.70 -11.78 2.22
CA LEU A 8 1.34 -11.30 2.41
C LEU A 8 0.44 -11.89 1.32
N ASP A 9 -0.51 -12.77 1.69
CA ASP A 9 -1.38 -13.45 0.72
C ASP A 9 -2.53 -12.56 0.20
N ARG A 10 -3.11 -11.73 1.08
CA ARG A 10 -4.23 -10.82 0.78
C ARG A 10 -4.14 -9.54 1.61
N TYR A 11 -4.83 -8.48 1.18
CA TYR A 11 -4.83 -7.18 1.86
C TYR A 11 -6.25 -6.59 1.93
N PRO A 12 -6.52 -5.71 2.90
CA PRO A 12 -7.85 -5.13 3.06
C PRO A 12 -8.13 -4.10 1.95
N VAL A 13 -9.34 -4.11 1.44
CA VAL A 13 -9.83 -3.15 0.45
C VAL A 13 -11.19 -2.62 0.89
N ASP A 14 -11.57 -1.45 0.38
CA ASP A 14 -12.95 -0.96 0.50
C ASP A 14 -13.84 -1.46 -0.66
N GLU A 15 -15.10 -1.05 -0.66
CA GLU A 15 -16.08 -1.43 -1.69
C GLU A 15 -15.75 -0.93 -3.11
N HIS A 16 -14.82 0.02 -3.23
CA HIS A 16 -14.32 0.56 -4.50
C HIS A 16 -12.98 -0.05 -4.92
N GLY A 17 -12.44 -0.98 -4.12
CA GLY A 17 -11.14 -1.61 -4.38
C GLY A 17 -9.94 -0.72 -4.03
N ASN A 18 -10.14 0.35 -3.24
CA ASN A 18 -9.03 1.11 -2.67
C ASN A 18 -8.35 0.27 -1.60
N LEU A 19 -7.03 0.38 -1.48
CA LEU A 19 -6.29 -0.26 -0.40
C LEU A 19 -6.54 0.47 0.92
N GLU A 20 -7.13 -0.23 1.89
CA GLU A 20 -7.28 0.31 3.24
C GLU A 20 -5.93 0.29 3.98
N HIS A 21 -5.41 1.47 4.32
CA HIS A 21 -4.15 1.59 5.05
C HIS A 21 -4.19 0.87 6.40
N TYR A 22 -5.33 0.97 7.06
CA TYR A 22 -5.64 0.28 8.31
C TYR A 22 -7.04 -0.28 8.15
N PRO A 23 -7.24 -1.61 8.24
CA PRO A 23 -8.57 -2.21 8.10
C PRO A 23 -9.50 -1.61 9.16
N SER A 24 -10.42 -0.76 8.71
CA SER A 24 -11.11 0.21 9.56
C SER A 24 -12.43 -0.27 10.13
N SER A 25 -12.78 -1.53 9.88
CA SER A 25 -13.85 -2.26 10.59
C SER A 25 -13.46 -2.68 12.03
N VAL A 26 -12.25 -2.34 12.48
CA VAL A 26 -11.71 -2.62 13.84
C VAL A 26 -11.37 -1.33 14.59
N HIS A 27 -12.39 -0.58 15.02
CA HIS A 27 -12.27 0.24 16.22
C HIS A 27 -12.88 -0.51 17.41
N THR A 28 -12.07 -1.35 18.06
CA THR A 28 -12.29 -1.66 19.48
C THR A 28 -11.06 -1.26 20.27
N TRP A 29 -11.06 -0.03 20.78
CA TRP A 29 -10.46 0.18 22.09
C TRP A 29 -11.35 -0.62 23.07
N GLN A 30 -10.78 -1.57 23.83
CA GLN A 30 -11.45 -2.51 24.75
C GLN A 30 -11.96 -3.87 24.18
N GLY A 31 -11.10 -4.62 23.48
CA GLY A 31 -11.02 -6.07 23.67
C GLY A 31 -12.24 -6.96 23.31
N ARG A 32 -12.79 -6.83 22.10
CA ARG A 32 -13.62 -7.90 21.49
C ARG A 32 -13.31 -8.02 20.00
N VAL A 33 -13.12 -9.25 19.51
CA VAL A 33 -12.82 -9.51 18.09
C VAL A 33 -14.10 -9.85 17.33
N VAL A 34 -14.34 -9.07 16.28
CA VAL A 34 -15.15 -9.38 15.10
C VAL A 34 -14.16 -9.44 13.92
N ASP A 35 -14.54 -9.89 12.72
CA ASP A 35 -13.89 -9.38 11.49
C ASP A 35 -14.87 -8.49 10.68
N ASN A 36 -15.83 -7.89 11.41
CA ASN A 36 -16.70 -6.72 11.19
C ASN A 36 -16.99 -6.23 9.74
N GLY A 37 -17.11 -7.10 8.74
CA GLY A 37 -17.44 -6.68 7.37
C GLY A 37 -16.26 -6.12 6.56
N GLN A 38 -15.01 -6.45 6.93
CA GLN A 38 -13.84 -6.09 6.13
C GLN A 38 -13.85 -6.82 4.78
N LEU A 39 -13.73 -6.08 3.68
CA LEU A 39 -13.46 -6.68 2.37
C LEU A 39 -11.95 -6.92 2.20
N TRP A 40 -11.61 -8.02 1.55
CA TRP A 40 -10.24 -8.48 1.33
C TRP A 40 -10.00 -8.73 -0.16
N SER A 41 -8.79 -8.46 -0.64
CA SER A 41 -8.37 -8.80 -1.99
C SER A 41 -8.36 -10.32 -2.22
N ALA A 42 -8.52 -10.73 -3.48
CA ALA A 42 -8.40 -12.15 -3.88
C ALA A 42 -6.97 -12.68 -3.77
N GLY A 43 -5.97 -11.80 -3.78
CA GLY A 43 -4.55 -12.13 -3.70
C GLY A 43 -3.69 -10.87 -3.61
N ASN A 44 -2.37 -11.06 -3.55
CA ASN A 44 -1.38 -9.99 -3.50
C ASN A 44 -0.23 -10.24 -4.49
N GLU A 45 -0.60 -10.67 -5.69
CA GLU A 45 0.36 -10.81 -6.78
C GLU A 45 0.87 -9.43 -7.22
N PRO A 46 2.17 -9.30 -7.57
CA PRO A 46 2.69 -8.09 -8.17
C PRO A 46 1.91 -7.69 -9.42
N PHE A 47 1.61 -6.40 -9.58
CA PHE A 47 0.86 -5.89 -10.72
C PHE A 47 1.51 -4.66 -11.32
N ALA A 48 1.50 -4.55 -12.65
CA ALA A 48 1.98 -3.37 -13.35
C ALA A 48 0.92 -2.26 -13.30
N ALA A 49 1.32 -1.05 -12.90
CA ALA A 49 0.45 0.13 -12.96
C ALA A 49 1.24 1.42 -13.13
N GLU A 50 0.57 2.41 -13.74
CA GLU A 50 0.93 3.82 -13.65
C GLU A 50 0.15 4.45 -12.49
N LEU A 51 0.86 5.14 -11.60
CA LEU A 51 0.30 5.77 -10.42
C LEU A 51 0.59 7.26 -10.44
N THR A 52 -0.42 8.05 -10.09
CA THR A 52 -0.32 9.50 -9.90
C THR A 52 -0.33 9.81 -8.41
N PHE A 53 0.64 10.57 -7.94
CA PHE A 53 0.67 11.12 -6.58
C PHE A 53 -0.52 12.06 -6.37
N VAL A 54 -1.26 11.83 -5.28
CA VAL A 54 -2.47 12.61 -4.96
C VAL A 54 -2.20 13.56 -3.80
N ASP A 55 -1.76 13.03 -2.66
CA ASP A 55 -1.66 13.78 -1.41
C ASP A 55 -0.70 13.10 -0.42
N GLY A 56 -0.23 13.85 0.58
CA GLY A 56 0.56 13.35 1.70
C GLY A 56 -0.16 13.60 3.02
N ARG A 57 -0.42 12.53 3.78
CA ARG A 57 -1.12 12.62 5.07
C ARG A 57 -0.22 12.12 6.20
N ARG A 58 -0.33 12.78 7.35
CA ARG A 58 0.42 12.42 8.56
C ARG A 58 -0.54 12.16 9.72
N GLY A 59 -0.57 10.91 10.17
CA GLY A 59 -1.20 10.53 11.43
C GLY A 59 -0.25 10.71 12.62
N ARG A 60 -0.72 10.34 13.81
CA ARG A 60 0.11 10.37 15.04
C ARG A 60 1.31 9.41 14.98
N SER A 61 1.19 8.31 14.23
CA SER A 61 2.14 7.20 14.21
C SER A 61 2.79 6.92 12.86
N ALA A 62 2.30 7.52 11.76
CA ALA A 62 2.86 7.29 10.43
C ALA A 62 2.56 8.45 9.48
N ALA A 63 3.46 8.67 8.51
CA ALA A 63 3.19 9.45 7.31
C ALA A 63 2.93 8.50 6.13
N VAL A 64 1.89 8.78 5.37
CA VAL A 64 1.45 8.03 4.20
C VAL A 64 1.28 8.96 3.02
N PHE A 65 1.64 8.47 1.84
CA PHE A 65 1.53 9.17 0.57
C PHE A 65 0.50 8.44 -0.27
N GLU A 66 -0.54 9.13 -0.71
CA GLU A 66 -1.64 8.54 -1.47
C GLU A 66 -1.34 8.61 -2.97
N TRP A 67 -1.50 7.46 -3.62
CA TRP A 67 -1.29 7.27 -5.05
C TRP A 67 -2.58 6.77 -5.69
N ARG A 68 -2.82 7.13 -6.94
CA ARG A 68 -4.02 6.73 -7.68
C ARG A 68 -3.68 6.14 -9.03
N ASP A 69 -4.34 5.04 -9.39
CA ASP A 69 -4.21 4.45 -10.72
C ASP A 69 -5.22 5.01 -11.73
N ALA A 70 -5.14 4.54 -12.98
CA ALA A 70 -6.06 4.96 -14.05
C ALA A 70 -7.54 4.57 -13.80
N ALA A 71 -7.80 3.57 -12.96
CA ALA A 71 -9.15 3.16 -12.58
C ALA A 71 -9.71 3.97 -11.39
N GLY A 72 -8.93 4.91 -10.84
CA GLY A 72 -9.31 5.74 -9.71
C GLY A 72 -9.05 5.11 -8.35
N ARG A 73 -8.47 3.91 -8.29
CA ARG A 73 -8.16 3.20 -7.03
C ARG A 73 -7.02 3.88 -6.30
N VAL A 74 -7.17 4.03 -4.99
CA VAL A 74 -6.22 4.71 -4.12
C VAL A 74 -5.35 3.70 -3.37
N TYR A 75 -4.06 4.01 -3.32
CA TYR A 75 -3.02 3.19 -2.72
C TYR A 75 -2.16 4.05 -1.77
N PRO A 76 -2.31 3.89 -0.44
CA PRO A 76 -1.41 4.51 0.53
C PRO A 76 -0.02 3.85 0.44
N MET A 77 1.04 4.65 0.49
CA MET A 77 2.43 4.22 0.48
C MET A 77 3.14 4.76 1.71
N PHE A 78 3.94 3.92 2.39
CA PHE A 78 4.74 4.37 3.52
C PHE A 78 5.91 5.24 3.03
N MET A 79 6.34 6.19 3.86
CA MET A 79 7.46 7.08 3.54
C MET A 79 8.72 6.34 3.07
N THR A 80 9.08 5.22 3.71
CA THR A 80 10.27 4.47 3.30
C THR A 80 10.10 3.76 1.96
N ASP A 81 8.89 3.28 1.64
CA ASP A 81 8.62 2.68 0.32
C ASP A 81 8.63 3.77 -0.77
N LEU A 82 8.24 5.00 -0.44
CA LEU A 82 8.41 6.15 -1.33
C LEU A 82 9.89 6.45 -1.60
N LEU A 83 10.77 6.34 -0.60
CA LEU A 83 12.21 6.52 -0.85
C LEU A 83 12.73 5.51 -1.87
N ASP A 84 12.30 4.24 -1.79
CA ASP A 84 12.65 3.23 -2.79
C ASP A 84 12.15 3.63 -4.19
N VAL A 85 10.93 4.16 -4.30
CA VAL A 85 10.42 4.70 -5.58
C VAL A 85 11.30 5.83 -6.10
N LEU A 86 11.67 6.78 -5.26
CA LEU A 86 12.50 7.93 -5.65
C LEU A 86 13.93 7.52 -6.02
N HIS A 87 14.45 6.43 -5.47
CA HIS A 87 15.77 5.89 -5.79
C HIS A 87 15.80 5.02 -7.05
N HIS A 88 14.69 4.36 -7.39
CA HIS A 88 14.68 3.31 -8.39
C HIS A 88 13.76 3.57 -9.59
N LYS A 89 12.91 4.60 -9.53
CA LYS A 89 11.96 4.95 -10.59
C LYS A 89 12.06 6.42 -10.98
N VAL A 90 11.70 6.68 -12.23
CA VAL A 90 11.50 8.06 -12.72
C VAL A 90 10.10 8.50 -12.30
N VAL A 91 10.03 9.59 -11.55
CA VAL A 91 8.78 10.27 -11.22
C VAL A 91 8.67 11.52 -12.07
N GLU A 92 7.75 11.52 -13.04
CA GLU A 92 7.54 12.63 -13.95
C GLU A 92 6.22 13.34 -13.61
N ARG A 93 6.30 14.59 -13.13
CA ARG A 93 5.11 15.40 -12.77
C ARG A 93 4.16 14.67 -11.81
N GLY A 94 4.72 13.93 -10.85
CA GLY A 94 3.94 13.15 -9.88
C GLY A 94 3.44 11.80 -10.40
N VAL A 95 3.78 11.41 -11.63
CA VAL A 95 3.39 10.13 -12.23
C VAL A 95 4.57 9.16 -12.20
N VAL A 96 4.31 7.91 -11.85
CA VAL A 96 5.32 6.84 -11.82
C VAL A 96 4.76 5.53 -12.35
N ARG A 97 5.55 4.84 -13.17
CA ARG A 97 5.25 3.49 -13.67
C ARG A 97 6.10 2.46 -12.94
N GLY A 98 5.52 1.32 -12.62
CA GLY A 98 6.25 0.21 -12.01
C GLY A 98 5.39 -1.03 -11.84
N VAL A 99 6.03 -2.09 -11.33
CA VAL A 99 5.36 -3.25 -10.77
C VAL A 99 5.25 -3.05 -9.26
N TRP A 100 4.03 -3.15 -8.75
CA TRP A 100 3.68 -2.82 -7.38
C TRP A 100 3.17 -4.04 -6.64
N GLN A 101 3.36 -4.07 -5.33
CA GLN A 101 2.82 -5.10 -4.45
C GLN A 101 2.48 -4.50 -3.09
N VAL A 102 1.38 -4.94 -2.48
CA VAL A 102 1.00 -4.47 -1.13
C VAL A 102 1.87 -5.16 -0.10
N ARG A 103 2.35 -4.40 0.88
CA ARG A 103 3.13 -4.87 2.03
C ARG A 103 2.43 -4.52 3.33
N LYS A 104 2.65 -5.36 4.34
CA LYS A 104 2.19 -5.13 5.71
C LYS A 104 3.35 -4.66 6.59
N ARG A 105 3.11 -3.65 7.43
CA ARG A 105 4.05 -3.15 8.44
C ARG A 105 3.31 -2.93 9.75
N GLY A 106 3.56 -3.82 10.72
CA GLY A 106 2.75 -3.85 11.94
C GLY A 106 1.29 -4.17 11.60
N GLN A 107 0.38 -3.27 11.93
CA GLN A 107 -1.05 -3.39 11.58
C GLN A 107 -1.46 -2.63 10.31
N ASN A 108 -0.52 -1.89 9.71
CA ASN A 108 -0.80 -1.06 8.54
C ASN A 108 -0.43 -1.79 7.25
N TYR A 109 -1.10 -1.41 6.17
CA TYR A 109 -0.89 -1.90 4.82
C TYR A 109 -0.54 -0.73 3.91
N GLY A 110 0.34 -0.97 2.94
CA GLY A 110 0.74 0.06 1.99
C GLY A 110 1.34 -0.54 0.74
N LEU A 111 1.28 0.21 -0.35
CA LEU A 111 1.88 -0.17 -1.62
C LEU A 111 3.38 0.07 -1.60
N ALA A 112 4.12 -0.80 -2.26
CA ALA A 112 5.56 -0.67 -2.47
C ALA A 112 5.94 -1.19 -3.86
N LEU A 113 7.16 -0.90 -4.29
CA LEU A 113 7.76 -1.61 -5.43
C LEU A 113 7.78 -3.12 -5.16
N ALA A 114 7.42 -3.89 -6.18
CA ALA A 114 7.50 -5.34 -6.13
C ALA A 114 8.96 -5.79 -5.90
N PRO A 115 9.23 -6.94 -5.27
CA PRO A 115 10.59 -7.38 -4.99
C PRO A 115 11.53 -7.40 -6.21
N GLY A 116 11.03 -7.74 -7.40
CA GLY A 116 11.81 -7.75 -8.64
C GLY A 116 12.16 -6.37 -9.21
N GLU A 117 11.63 -5.30 -8.63
CA GLU A 117 11.91 -3.90 -9.02
C GLU A 117 13.00 -3.26 -8.16
N LEU A 118 13.44 -3.96 -7.10
CA LEU A 118 14.50 -3.52 -6.21
C LEU A 118 15.80 -4.25 -6.55
N PRO A 119 16.98 -3.62 -6.37
CA PRO A 119 18.24 -4.33 -6.47
C PRO A 119 18.31 -5.49 -5.47
N ALA A 120 18.99 -6.56 -5.87
CA ALA A 120 19.19 -7.77 -5.07
C ALA A 120 19.98 -7.52 -3.78
#